data_AF-R9MDH5-F1
#
_entry.id   AF-R9MDH5-F1
#
_cell.length_a   1.000
_cell.length_b   1.000
_cell.length_c   1.000
_cell.angle_alpha   90.00
_cell.angle_beta   90.00
_cell.angle_gamma   90.00
#
_symmetry.space_group_name_H-M   'P 1'
#
loop_
_entity.id
_entity.type
_entity.pdbx_description
1 polymer ?
#
loop_
_entity_poly.entity_id
_entity_poly.type
_entity_poly.pdbx_seq_one_letter_code
_entity_poly.pdbx_strand_id
1 'polypeptide(L)'
;MKRVEYSINEIQYNLKKNIKSMIVVFAFIFLTGSCVGIVKNMNYGQQEFTLDDTIVETVDFSSFTEDERYYYNAFSELKNKYNALNAYALYLRQVDMSNESSNKLALFIDDLSQFKQANFDKLAGFYTYNTPIICDDMPKAEEFIKYNIGQNERKIAASDKSIERLNNHSFSKIFIQSSEAKELEKIQSAENEKEFWERQLNMIHSANLNEIEKINENMDQLLQNAEWELNGLVSLFNKFIIDIEEQEQYDIVYNKYLLKSYLTVAGVTGELSEEDIMNNRRNSAVIYAKSIAGLDMAKERVFSFLTFFMLFGVTVAFLYGFFYKVKK
;
A
#
# COMPACT_ATOMS: atom_id res chain seq x y z
N MET A 1 44.70 -25.84 -28.57
CA MET A 1 43.44 -26.61 -28.57
C MET A 1 43.22 -27.16 -29.98
N LYS A 2 43.08 -28.49 -30.17
CA LYS A 2 42.68 -29.06 -31.47
C LYS A 2 41.21 -28.68 -31.71
N ARG A 3 40.90 -28.01 -32.83
CA ARG A 3 39.52 -27.85 -33.29
C ARG A 3 38.96 -29.23 -33.58
N VAL A 4 37.92 -29.62 -32.85
CA VAL A 4 37.16 -30.84 -33.16
C VAL A 4 36.05 -30.41 -34.11
N GLU A 5 36.29 -30.55 -35.41
CA GLU A 5 35.26 -30.40 -36.42
C GLU A 5 34.46 -31.70 -36.48
N TYR A 6 33.22 -31.66 -36.00
CA TYR A 6 32.28 -32.76 -36.14
C TYR A 6 31.50 -32.58 -37.45
N SER A 7 31.52 -33.58 -38.33
CA SER A 7 30.63 -33.59 -39.48
C SER A 7 29.19 -33.90 -39.04
N ILE A 8 28.20 -33.40 -39.80
CA ILE A 8 26.76 -33.67 -39.55
C ILE A 8 26.48 -35.18 -39.49
N ASN A 9 27.19 -35.96 -40.32
CA ASN A 9 27.05 -37.41 -40.36
C ASN A 9 27.57 -38.11 -39.09
N GLU A 10 28.66 -37.62 -38.51
CA GLU A 10 29.20 -38.13 -37.24
C GLU A 10 28.29 -37.80 -36.06
N ILE A 11 27.69 -36.61 -36.08
CA ILE A 11 26.70 -36.18 -35.07
C ILE A 11 25.49 -37.10 -35.11
N GLN A 12 24.92 -37.35 -36.29
CA GLN A 12 23.78 -38.26 -36.44
C GLN A 12 24.10 -39.70 -36.03
N TYR A 13 25.32 -40.18 -36.32
CA TYR A 13 25.78 -41.50 -35.88
C TYR A 13 25.88 -41.59 -34.35
N ASN A 14 26.48 -40.59 -33.70
CA ASN A 14 26.63 -40.55 -32.25
C ASN A 14 25.28 -40.46 -31.53
N LEU A 15 24.34 -39.65 -32.03
CA LEU A 15 22.99 -39.56 -31.48
C LEU A 15 22.24 -40.90 -31.53
N LYS A 16 22.30 -41.61 -32.68
CA LYS A 16 21.67 -42.93 -32.82
C LYS A 16 22.30 -43.97 -31.90
N LYS A 17 23.62 -43.96 -31.76
CA LYS A 17 24.36 -44.95 -30.95
C LYS A 17 24.18 -44.71 -29.45
N ASN A 18 24.09 -43.45 -29.03
CA ASN A 18 23.98 -43.06 -27.62
C ASN A 18 22.54 -42.93 -27.11
N ILE A 19 21.53 -43.24 -27.94
CA ILE A 19 20.11 -42.98 -27.62
C ILE A 19 19.67 -43.58 -26.28
N LYS A 20 20.15 -44.79 -25.93
CA LYS A 20 19.84 -45.42 -24.63
C LYS A 20 20.43 -44.63 -23.46
N SER A 21 21.68 -44.17 -23.59
CA SER A 21 22.34 -43.36 -22.56
C SER A 21 21.72 -41.97 -22.46
N MET A 22 21.28 -41.38 -23.58
CA MET A 22 20.53 -40.12 -23.59
C MET A 22 19.23 -40.22 -22.81
N ILE A 23 18.47 -41.32 -23.00
CA ILE A 23 17.25 -41.60 -22.24
C ILE A 23 17.53 -41.72 -20.74
N VAL A 24 18.62 -42.40 -20.36
CA VAL A 24 19.04 -42.54 -18.96
C VAL A 24 19.41 -41.20 -18.34
N VAL A 25 20.18 -40.37 -19.06
CA VAL A 25 20.57 -39.02 -18.61
C VAL A 25 19.33 -38.13 -18.44
N PHE A 26 18.42 -38.16 -19.41
CA PHE A 26 17.15 -37.44 -19.31
C PHE A 26 16.33 -37.89 -18.10
N ALA A 27 16.14 -39.21 -17.93
CA ALA A 27 15.36 -39.75 -16.84
C ALA A 27 15.94 -39.39 -15.47
N PHE A 28 17.27 -39.42 -15.32
CA PHE A 28 17.93 -39.01 -14.08
C PHE A 28 17.68 -37.53 -13.74
N ILE A 29 17.82 -36.64 -14.72
CA ILE A 29 17.59 -35.20 -14.55
C ILE A 29 16.11 -34.89 -14.27
N PHE A 30 15.20 -35.59 -14.93
CA PHE A 30 13.77 -35.44 -14.72
C PHE A 30 13.32 -35.91 -13.33
N LEU A 31 13.81 -37.07 -12.88
CA LEU A 31 13.48 -37.62 -11.56
C LEU A 31 14.04 -36.76 -10.42
N THR A 32 15.28 -36.30 -10.55
CA THR A 32 15.89 -35.37 -9.57
C THR A 32 15.12 -34.06 -9.49
N GLY A 33 14.73 -33.49 -10.64
CA GLY A 33 13.86 -32.32 -10.69
C GLY A 33 12.50 -32.51 -10.04
N SER A 34 11.89 -33.67 -10.26
CA SER A 34 10.60 -34.04 -9.66
C SER A 34 10.69 -34.10 -8.13
N CYS A 35 11.74 -34.75 -7.59
CA CYS A 35 11.98 -34.80 -6.15
C CYS A 35 12.20 -33.41 -5.54
N VAL A 36 12.99 -32.55 -6.20
CA VAL A 36 13.24 -31.17 -5.74
C VAL A 36 11.94 -30.35 -5.74
N GLY A 37 11.12 -30.49 -6.78
CA GLY A 37 9.80 -29.84 -6.86
C GLY A 37 8.88 -30.24 -5.71
N ILE A 38 8.81 -31.54 -5.40
CA ILE A 38 7.99 -32.06 -4.29
C ILE A 38 8.49 -31.55 -2.93
N VAL A 39 9.80 -31.59 -2.68
CA VAL A 39 10.38 -31.12 -1.40
C VAL A 39 10.18 -29.62 -1.21
N LYS A 40 10.34 -28.82 -2.27
CA LYS A 40 10.05 -27.37 -2.19
C LYS A 40 8.57 -27.09 -1.94
N ASN A 41 7.68 -27.89 -2.52
CA ASN A 41 6.25 -27.79 -2.29
C ASN A 41 5.86 -28.09 -0.83
N MET A 42 6.42 -29.16 -0.25
CA MET A 42 6.12 -29.54 1.14
C MET A 42 6.62 -28.52 2.17
N ASN A 43 7.67 -27.76 1.85
CA ASN A 43 8.24 -26.73 2.72
C ASN A 43 7.75 -25.32 2.38
N TYR A 44 6.77 -25.18 1.47
CA TYR A 44 6.25 -23.88 1.08
C TYR A 44 5.14 -23.47 2.04
N GLY A 45 5.46 -22.61 3.00
CA GLY A 45 4.50 -21.91 3.85
C GLY A 45 4.27 -20.51 3.31
N GLN A 46 3.34 -20.35 2.37
CA GLN A 46 2.78 -19.04 2.10
C GLN A 46 1.83 -18.72 3.25
N GLN A 47 1.95 -17.55 3.87
CA GLN A 47 0.91 -17.06 4.76
C GLN A 47 -0.37 -16.91 3.91
N GLU A 48 -1.37 -17.73 4.19
CA GLU A 48 -2.72 -17.51 3.67
C GLU A 48 -3.19 -16.17 4.26
N PHE A 49 -3.40 -15.18 3.40
CA PHE A 49 -4.02 -13.93 3.82
C PHE A 49 -5.48 -14.24 4.16
N THR A 50 -5.89 -13.92 5.38
CA THR A 50 -7.28 -14.15 5.83
C THR A 50 -8.14 -12.93 5.54
N LEU A 51 -9.44 -13.13 5.35
CA LEU A 51 -10.42 -12.05 5.09
C LEU A 51 -10.41 -10.94 6.17
N ASP A 52 -9.93 -11.23 7.37
CA ASP A 52 -9.75 -10.21 8.43
C ASP A 52 -8.66 -9.17 8.08
N ASP A 53 -7.77 -9.45 7.12
CA ASP A 53 -6.77 -8.50 6.63
C ASP A 53 -7.31 -7.56 5.54
N THR A 54 -8.57 -7.76 5.10
CA THR A 54 -9.22 -7.00 4.01
C THR A 54 -10.32 -6.04 4.45
N ILE A 55 -10.71 -6.09 5.72
CA ILE A 55 -11.80 -5.26 6.26
C ILE A 55 -11.22 -3.92 6.72
N VAL A 56 -11.81 -2.81 6.26
CA VAL A 56 -11.51 -1.49 6.81
C VAL A 56 -12.10 -1.43 8.22
N GLU A 57 -11.24 -1.23 9.22
CA GLU A 57 -11.68 -1.09 10.61
C GLU A 57 -12.51 0.18 10.82
N THR A 58 -13.52 0.08 11.68
CA THR A 58 -14.32 1.22 12.15
C THR A 58 -13.52 2.15 13.07
N VAL A 59 -13.98 3.40 13.19
CA VAL A 59 -13.55 4.33 14.23
C VAL A 59 -14.24 3.93 15.55
N ASP A 60 -13.50 3.99 16.66
CA ASP A 60 -14.04 3.81 18.01
C ASP A 60 -13.36 4.79 18.99
N PHE A 61 -14.08 5.86 19.31
CA PHE A 61 -13.59 6.88 20.25
C PHE A 61 -13.64 6.44 21.71
N SER A 62 -14.38 5.39 22.07
CA SER A 62 -14.48 4.92 23.46
C SER A 62 -13.15 4.39 24.01
N SER A 63 -12.22 4.06 23.12
CA SER A 63 -10.87 3.63 23.45
C SER A 63 -9.93 4.79 23.85
N PHE A 64 -10.33 6.05 23.61
CA PHE A 64 -9.50 7.22 23.87
C PHE A 64 -9.65 7.71 25.30
N THR A 65 -8.53 8.13 25.88
CA THR A 65 -8.54 8.78 27.19
C THR A 65 -9.09 10.20 27.02
N GLU A 66 -10.07 10.56 27.84
CA GLU A 66 -10.62 11.91 27.94
C GLU A 66 -9.62 12.85 28.63
N ASP A 67 -8.58 13.25 27.90
CA ASP A 67 -7.57 14.21 28.33
C ASP A 67 -7.34 15.30 27.27
N GLU A 68 -6.34 16.18 27.47
CA GLU A 68 -6.04 17.30 26.58
C GLU A 68 -5.75 16.91 25.11
N ARG A 69 -5.51 15.62 24.85
CA ARG A 69 -5.22 15.07 23.53
C ARG A 69 -6.46 14.52 22.83
N TYR A 70 -7.58 14.36 23.54
CA TYR A 70 -8.77 13.66 23.07
C TYR A 70 -9.26 14.18 21.72
N TYR A 71 -9.59 15.48 21.62
CA TYR A 71 -10.14 16.05 20.38
C TYR A 71 -9.16 16.00 19.20
N TYR A 72 -7.86 16.17 19.47
CA TYR A 72 -6.84 16.02 18.44
C TYR A 72 -6.78 14.57 17.93
N ASN A 73 -6.75 13.60 18.84
CA ASN A 73 -6.69 12.18 18.50
C ASN A 73 -7.97 11.74 17.77
N ALA A 74 -9.15 12.12 18.25
CA ALA A 74 -10.45 11.83 17.64
C ALA A 74 -10.53 12.39 16.22
N PHE A 75 -10.19 13.67 16.04
CA PHE A 75 -10.20 14.29 14.71
C PHE A 75 -9.17 13.65 13.77
N SER A 76 -7.95 13.38 14.26
CA SER A 76 -6.88 12.76 13.47
C SER A 76 -7.25 11.34 13.03
N GLU A 77 -7.81 10.54 13.93
CA GLU A 77 -8.27 9.18 13.63
C GLU A 77 -9.35 9.18 12.56
N LEU A 78 -10.37 10.02 12.71
CA LEU A 78 -11.46 10.15 11.75
C LEU A 78 -10.96 10.62 10.38
N LYS A 79 -10.05 11.60 10.35
CA LYS A 79 -9.37 12.07 9.13
C LYS A 79 -8.59 10.94 8.45
N ASN A 80 -7.81 10.17 9.22
CA ASN A 80 -6.99 9.10 8.69
C ASN A 80 -7.84 7.97 8.11
N LYS A 81 -8.93 7.59 8.80
CA LYS A 81 -9.87 6.56 8.35
C LYS A 81 -10.63 7.01 7.11
N TYR A 82 -11.14 8.24 7.07
CA TYR A 82 -11.75 8.82 5.87
C TYR A 82 -10.79 8.80 4.68
N ASN A 83 -9.55 9.29 4.87
CA ASN A 83 -8.55 9.34 3.80
C ASN A 83 -8.18 7.94 3.29
N ALA A 84 -8.04 6.97 4.20
CA ALA A 84 -7.79 5.58 3.83
C ALA A 84 -8.96 5.01 3.01
N LEU A 85 -10.19 5.17 3.48
CA LEU A 85 -11.40 4.71 2.80
C LEU A 85 -11.56 5.33 1.40
N ASN A 86 -11.34 6.64 1.28
CA ASN A 86 -11.37 7.34 -0.01
C ASN A 86 -10.26 6.84 -0.95
N ALA A 87 -9.04 6.67 -0.43
CA ALA A 87 -7.94 6.11 -1.22
C ALA A 87 -8.26 4.70 -1.73
N TYR A 88 -8.88 3.86 -0.91
CA TYR A 88 -9.35 2.53 -1.31
C TYR A 88 -10.40 2.58 -2.41
N ALA A 89 -11.41 3.44 -2.27
CA ALA A 89 -12.47 3.57 -3.26
C ALA A 89 -11.92 4.05 -4.63
N LEU A 90 -11.05 5.06 -4.61
CA LEU A 90 -10.40 5.58 -5.81
C LEU A 90 -9.50 4.54 -6.48
N TYR A 91 -8.82 3.72 -5.67
CA TYR A 91 -8.02 2.61 -6.18
C TYR A 91 -8.89 1.56 -6.90
N LEU A 92 -10.04 1.19 -6.31
CA LEU A 92 -10.95 0.21 -6.93
C LEU A 92 -11.50 0.67 -8.28
N ARG A 93 -11.58 1.98 -8.55
CA ARG A 93 -12.00 2.47 -9.89
C ARG A 93 -11.06 2.02 -11.02
N GLN A 94 -9.85 1.61 -10.70
CA GLN A 94 -8.85 1.15 -11.67
C GLN A 94 -9.00 -0.33 -12.00
N VAL A 95 -9.85 -1.04 -11.26
CA VAL A 95 -10.10 -2.47 -11.41
C VAL A 95 -11.12 -2.69 -12.51
N ASP A 96 -10.84 -3.63 -13.38
CA ASP A 96 -11.80 -4.08 -14.38
C ASP A 96 -12.88 -4.90 -13.69
N MET A 97 -14.01 -4.27 -13.36
CA MET A 97 -15.15 -4.91 -12.68
C MET A 97 -16.35 -4.92 -13.61
N SER A 98 -17.36 -5.75 -13.31
CA SER A 98 -18.62 -5.67 -14.06
C SER A 98 -19.25 -4.28 -13.96
N ASN A 99 -20.14 -3.97 -14.90
CA ASN A 99 -20.88 -2.71 -14.90
C ASN A 99 -21.70 -2.52 -13.62
N GLU A 100 -22.21 -3.60 -13.03
CA GLU A 100 -22.98 -3.53 -11.78
C GLU A 100 -22.08 -3.11 -10.62
N SER A 101 -20.95 -3.79 -10.43
CA SER A 101 -19.96 -3.49 -9.38
C SER A 101 -19.36 -2.09 -9.55
N SER A 102 -19.07 -1.69 -10.79
CA SER A 102 -18.57 -0.34 -11.11
C SER A 102 -19.59 0.75 -10.76
N ASN A 103 -20.88 0.53 -11.03
CA ASN A 103 -21.93 1.47 -10.65
C ASN A 103 -22.10 1.58 -9.13
N LYS A 104 -22.03 0.45 -8.40
CA LYS A 104 -22.06 0.45 -6.92
C LYS A 104 -20.89 1.23 -6.33
N LEU A 105 -19.67 1.04 -6.86
CA LEU A 105 -18.51 1.82 -6.44
C LEU A 105 -18.67 3.32 -6.71
N ALA A 106 -19.22 3.68 -7.88
CA ALA A 106 -19.46 5.09 -8.21
C ALA A 106 -20.44 5.75 -7.23
N LEU A 107 -21.52 5.05 -6.87
CA LEU A 107 -22.46 5.51 -5.83
C LEU A 107 -21.77 5.66 -4.47
N PHE A 108 -20.96 4.67 -4.07
CA PHE A 108 -20.21 4.75 -2.82
C PHE A 108 -19.24 5.94 -2.76
N ILE A 109 -18.58 6.28 -3.87
CA ILE A 109 -17.68 7.45 -3.95
C ILE A 109 -18.47 8.76 -3.86
N ASP A 110 -19.69 8.80 -4.39
CA ASP A 110 -20.60 9.94 -4.20
C ASP A 110 -21.00 10.07 -2.73
N ASP A 111 -21.38 8.97 -2.07
CA ASP A 111 -21.72 8.94 -0.65
C ASP A 111 -20.55 9.44 0.22
N LEU A 112 -19.31 9.01 -0.08
CA LEU A 112 -18.09 9.52 0.57
C LEU A 112 -17.91 11.03 0.37
N SER A 113 -18.17 11.52 -0.83
CA SER A 113 -18.04 12.94 -1.18
C SER A 113 -19.10 13.78 -0.45
N GLN A 114 -20.33 13.26 -0.35
CA GLN A 114 -21.40 13.88 0.42
C GLN A 114 -21.06 13.91 1.91
N PHE A 115 -20.56 12.81 2.49
CA PHE A 115 -20.06 12.79 3.86
C PHE A 115 -18.98 13.83 4.11
N LYS A 116 -18.01 13.95 3.19
CA LYS A 116 -16.94 14.96 3.31
C LYS A 116 -17.52 16.37 3.42
N GLN A 117 -18.42 16.73 2.53
CA GLN A 117 -19.00 18.08 2.49
C GLN A 117 -19.96 18.34 3.65
N ALA A 118 -20.81 17.36 3.97
CA ALA A 118 -21.87 17.50 4.95
C ALA A 118 -21.36 17.47 6.39
N ASN A 119 -20.30 16.68 6.66
CA ASN A 119 -19.85 16.39 8.02
C ASN A 119 -18.36 16.68 8.20
N PHE A 120 -17.47 16.07 7.40
CA PHE A 120 -16.03 16.18 7.64
C PHE A 120 -15.50 17.62 7.53
N ASP A 121 -15.90 18.37 6.51
CA ASP A 121 -15.47 19.74 6.29
C ASP A 121 -16.02 20.68 7.38
N LYS A 122 -17.23 20.41 7.90
CA LYS A 122 -17.81 21.15 9.04
C LYS A 122 -17.05 20.87 10.33
N LEU A 123 -16.77 19.60 10.62
CA LEU A 123 -15.96 19.17 11.75
C LEU A 123 -14.56 19.80 11.70
N ALA A 124 -13.90 19.74 10.55
CA ALA A 124 -12.58 20.32 10.34
C ALA A 124 -12.58 21.84 10.52
N GLY A 125 -13.58 22.53 9.98
CA GLY A 125 -13.77 23.96 10.20
C GLY A 125 -13.97 24.28 11.68
N PHE A 126 -14.87 23.55 12.35
CA PHE A 126 -15.15 23.77 13.77
C PHE A 126 -13.90 23.58 14.63
N TYR A 127 -13.17 22.47 14.45
CA TYR A 127 -11.93 22.16 15.14
C TYR A 127 -10.87 23.26 14.91
N THR A 128 -10.74 23.73 13.66
CA THR A 128 -9.76 24.76 13.28
C THR A 128 -10.01 26.10 13.98
N TYR A 129 -11.26 26.49 14.14
CA TYR A 129 -11.62 27.84 14.56
C TYR A 129 -12.08 27.98 16.03
N ASN A 130 -12.39 26.87 16.72
CA ASN A 130 -12.98 26.94 18.06
C ASN A 130 -12.11 26.36 19.18
N THR A 131 -10.99 25.68 18.88
CA THR A 131 -10.09 25.08 19.90
C THR A 131 -10.82 24.24 20.97
N PRO A 132 -11.50 23.15 20.58
CA PRO A 132 -12.06 22.23 21.57
C PRO A 132 -10.92 21.58 22.36
N ILE A 133 -11.03 21.62 23.68
CA ILE A 133 -10.03 21.05 24.59
C ILE A 133 -10.69 20.58 25.88
N ILE A 134 -10.34 19.39 26.34
CA ILE A 134 -10.79 18.89 27.64
C ILE A 134 -10.11 19.74 28.72
N CYS A 135 -10.93 20.46 29.49
CA CYS A 135 -10.50 21.60 30.31
C CYS A 135 -10.21 21.26 31.77
N ASP A 136 -10.01 19.99 32.11
CA ASP A 136 -9.77 19.58 33.49
C ASP A 136 -8.44 20.14 34.03
N ASP A 137 -7.50 20.49 33.15
CA ASP A 137 -6.18 21.02 33.48
C ASP A 137 -5.61 21.93 32.36
N MET A 138 -5.95 23.23 32.41
CA MET A 138 -5.47 24.24 31.44
C MET A 138 -3.94 24.29 31.27
N PRO A 139 -3.12 24.19 32.34
CA PRO A 139 -1.67 24.05 32.21
C PRO A 139 -1.22 22.86 31.35
N LYS A 140 -1.84 21.68 31.48
CA LYS A 140 -1.49 20.51 30.65
C LYS A 140 -1.88 20.70 29.19
N ALA A 141 -3.06 21.25 28.96
CA ALA A 141 -3.52 21.67 27.64
C ALA A 141 -2.52 22.61 26.95
N GLU A 142 -2.02 23.60 27.69
CA GLU A 142 -1.01 24.53 27.18
C GLU A 142 0.33 23.83 26.89
N GLU A 143 0.77 22.92 27.77
CA GLU A 143 1.99 22.12 27.57
C GLU A 143 1.89 21.24 26.33
N PHE A 144 0.75 20.59 26.10
CA PHE A 144 0.49 19.76 24.92
C PHE A 144 0.59 20.59 23.63
N ILE A 145 -0.01 21.78 23.59
CA ILE A 145 0.06 22.65 22.41
C ILE A 145 1.49 23.15 22.19
N LYS A 146 2.18 23.63 23.24
CA LYS A 146 3.58 24.05 23.16
C LYS A 146 4.50 22.94 22.68
N TYR A 147 4.25 21.71 23.13
CA TYR A 147 4.98 20.54 22.65
C TYR A 147 4.82 20.37 21.14
N ASN A 148 3.60 20.44 20.61
CA ASN A 148 3.34 20.29 19.18
C ASN A 148 3.93 21.44 18.34
N ILE A 149 3.91 22.68 18.82
CA ILE A 149 4.64 23.80 18.19
C ILE A 149 6.13 23.43 18.09
N GLY A 150 6.74 23.03 19.21
CA GLY A 150 8.17 22.66 19.25
C GLY A 150 8.52 21.46 18.37
N GLN A 151 7.63 20.48 18.19
CA GLN A 151 7.85 19.38 17.25
C GLN A 151 7.88 19.86 15.80
N ASN A 152 6.99 20.78 15.42
CA ASN A 152 6.95 21.32 14.06
C ASN A 152 8.17 22.21 13.77
N GLU A 153 8.65 22.99 14.75
CA GLU A 153 9.92 23.73 14.63
C GLU A 153 11.12 22.80 14.39
N ARG A 154 11.17 21.66 15.09
CA ARG A 154 12.22 20.64 14.88
C ARG A 154 12.13 20.00 13.49
N LYS A 155 10.92 19.76 12.96
CA LYS A 155 10.73 19.25 11.60
C LYS A 155 11.27 20.25 10.56
N ILE A 156 10.93 21.53 10.70
CA ILE A 156 11.40 22.62 9.82
C ILE A 156 12.93 22.67 9.83
N ALA A 157 13.54 22.79 11.02
CA ALA A 157 14.99 22.86 11.16
C ALA A 157 15.73 21.61 10.62
N ALA A 158 15.12 20.42 10.74
CA ALA A 158 15.67 19.19 10.19
C ALA A 158 15.63 19.18 8.65
N SER A 159 14.54 19.66 8.04
CA SER A 159 14.41 19.78 6.59
C SER A 159 15.35 20.86 6.03
N ASP A 160 15.49 22.00 6.68
CA ASP A 160 16.47 23.05 6.31
C ASP A 160 17.91 22.48 6.29
N LYS A 161 18.28 21.74 7.33
CA LYS A 161 19.58 21.07 7.41
C LYS A 161 19.76 19.99 6.33
N SER A 162 18.67 19.35 5.89
CA SER A 162 18.69 18.39 4.79
C SER A 162 18.97 19.10 3.46
N ILE A 163 18.30 20.23 3.21
CA ILE A 163 18.52 21.08 2.03
C ILE A 163 19.96 21.58 1.98
N GLU A 164 20.49 22.08 3.10
CA GLU A 164 21.89 22.53 3.19
C GLU A 164 22.87 21.40 2.83
N ARG A 165 22.63 20.18 3.31
CA ARG A 165 23.45 19.01 2.98
C ARG A 165 23.35 18.61 1.52
N LEU A 166 22.15 18.67 0.93
CA LEU A 166 21.93 18.34 -0.48
C LEU A 166 22.75 19.28 -1.39
N ASN A 167 22.81 20.56 -1.04
CA ASN A 167 23.57 21.57 -1.79
C ASN A 167 25.09 21.48 -1.60
N ASN A 168 25.55 20.90 -0.50
CA ASN A 168 26.98 20.74 -0.19
C ASN A 168 27.60 19.43 -0.70
N HIS A 169 26.81 18.51 -1.25
CA HIS A 169 27.28 17.22 -1.77
C HIS A 169 27.27 17.17 -3.31
N SER A 170 28.13 16.32 -3.87
CA SER A 170 28.25 16.13 -5.33
C SER A 170 27.13 15.25 -5.88
N PHE A 171 25.89 15.72 -5.80
CA PHE A 171 24.76 15.10 -6.47
C PHE A 171 24.50 15.71 -7.85
N SER A 172 23.75 15.00 -8.69
CA SER A 172 23.27 15.58 -9.95
C SER A 172 22.30 16.73 -9.68
N LYS A 173 22.30 17.76 -10.51
CA LYS A 173 21.41 18.93 -10.37
C LYS A 173 19.92 18.54 -10.32
N ILE A 174 19.52 17.55 -11.11
CA ILE A 174 18.14 17.05 -11.16
C ILE A 174 17.74 16.43 -9.81
N PHE A 175 18.64 15.65 -9.20
CA PHE A 175 18.40 15.03 -7.90
C PHE A 175 18.31 16.07 -6.76
N ILE A 176 19.14 17.11 -6.81
CA ILE A 176 19.10 18.21 -5.83
C ILE A 176 17.74 18.92 -5.92
N GLN A 177 17.33 19.32 -7.13
CA GLN A 177 16.06 20.03 -7.34
C GLN A 177 14.84 19.23 -6.87
N SER A 178 14.76 17.93 -7.19
CA SER A 178 13.63 17.10 -6.75
C SER A 178 13.63 16.85 -5.25
N SER A 179 14.80 16.71 -4.64
CA SER A 179 14.93 16.50 -3.19
C SER A 179 14.65 17.78 -2.41
N GLU A 180 15.11 18.93 -2.88
CA GLU A 180 14.79 20.25 -2.31
C GLU A 180 13.29 20.52 -2.36
N ALA A 181 12.64 20.31 -3.50
CA ALA A 181 11.20 20.51 -3.63
C ALA A 181 10.42 19.70 -2.57
N LYS A 182 10.81 18.44 -2.37
CA LYS A 182 10.22 17.58 -1.34
C LYS A 182 10.47 18.05 0.08
N GLU A 183 11.66 18.58 0.38
CA GLU A 183 11.94 19.14 1.71
C GLU A 183 11.20 20.47 1.94
N LEU A 184 11.06 21.31 0.91
CA LEU A 184 10.27 22.54 0.96
C LEU A 184 8.79 22.25 1.20
N GLU A 185 8.22 21.22 0.59
CA GLU A 185 6.86 20.77 0.87
C GLU A 185 6.67 20.36 2.34
N LYS A 186 7.65 19.66 2.92
CA LYS A 186 7.62 19.31 4.35
C LYS A 186 7.69 20.54 5.25
N ILE A 187 8.52 21.52 4.89
CA ILE A 187 8.63 22.80 5.61
C ILE A 187 7.26 23.49 5.58
N GLN A 188 6.68 23.69 4.40
CA GLN A 188 5.38 24.33 4.26
C GLN A 188 4.29 23.60 5.07
N SER A 189 4.27 22.27 5.04
CA SER A 189 3.33 21.48 5.83
C SER A 189 3.52 21.67 7.34
N ALA A 190 4.76 21.70 7.82
CA ALA A 190 5.08 21.89 9.23
C ALA A 190 4.81 23.33 9.70
N GLU A 191 5.01 24.33 8.83
CA GLU A 191 4.66 25.72 9.09
C GLU A 191 3.14 25.91 9.25
N ASN A 192 2.35 25.34 8.34
CA ASN A 192 0.89 25.38 8.42
C ASN A 192 0.38 24.72 9.72
N GLU A 193 0.97 23.58 10.09
CA GLU A 193 0.62 22.87 11.33
C GLU A 193 1.04 23.67 12.57
N LYS A 194 2.22 24.29 12.55
CA LYS A 194 2.68 25.19 13.61
C LYS A 194 1.73 26.39 13.78
N GLU A 195 1.36 27.07 12.69
CA GLU A 195 0.43 28.21 12.73
C GLU A 195 -0.92 27.79 13.33
N PHE A 196 -1.42 26.61 12.96
CA PHE A 196 -2.61 26.03 13.58
C PHE A 196 -2.44 25.95 15.11
N TRP A 197 -1.37 25.33 15.61
CA TRP A 197 -1.14 25.19 17.05
C TRP A 197 -0.93 26.53 17.77
N GLU A 198 -0.25 27.50 17.15
CA GLU A 198 -0.09 28.84 17.70
C GLU A 198 -1.43 29.58 17.84
N ARG A 199 -2.35 29.40 16.87
CA ARG A 199 -3.72 29.91 16.99
C ARG A 199 -4.47 29.26 18.15
N GLN A 200 -4.34 27.94 18.32
CA GLN A 200 -4.98 27.21 19.44
C GLN A 200 -4.45 27.72 20.79
N LEU A 201 -3.14 27.97 20.89
CA LEU A 201 -2.53 28.54 22.10
C LEU A 201 -3.13 29.91 22.46
N ASN A 202 -3.26 30.79 21.46
CA ASN A 202 -3.86 32.12 21.65
C ASN A 202 -5.35 32.04 22.06
N MET A 203 -6.09 31.09 21.49
CA MET A 203 -7.49 30.86 21.85
C MET A 203 -7.61 30.40 23.30
N ILE A 204 -6.79 29.46 23.76
CA ILE A 204 -6.80 29.02 25.17
C ILE A 204 -6.48 30.15 26.14
N HIS A 205 -5.51 31.00 25.83
CA HIS A 205 -5.15 32.13 26.69
C HIS A 205 -6.27 33.18 26.82
N SER A 206 -7.20 33.22 25.87
CA SER A 206 -8.32 34.18 25.84
C SER A 206 -9.68 33.57 26.17
N ALA A 207 -9.77 32.24 26.29
CA ALA A 207 -11.01 31.52 26.46
C ALA A 207 -11.50 31.49 27.90
N ASN A 208 -12.83 31.54 28.06
CA ASN A 208 -13.52 31.32 29.33
C ASN A 208 -13.94 29.85 29.45
N LEU A 209 -13.82 29.24 30.63
CA LEU A 209 -14.22 27.85 30.90
C LEU A 209 -15.64 27.52 30.42
N ASN A 210 -16.61 28.42 30.67
CA ASN A 210 -18.00 28.21 30.25
C ASN A 210 -18.18 28.24 28.72
N GLU A 211 -17.29 28.92 27.99
CA GLU A 211 -17.30 28.94 26.53
C GLU A 211 -16.66 27.68 25.98
N ILE A 212 -15.58 27.22 26.60
CA ILE A 212 -14.91 25.96 26.23
C ILE A 212 -15.85 24.76 26.44
N GLU A 213 -16.60 24.73 27.54
CA GLU A 213 -17.58 23.66 27.79
C GLU A 213 -18.62 23.56 26.65
N LYS A 214 -19.16 24.69 26.18
CA LYS A 214 -20.09 24.71 25.04
C LYS A 214 -19.42 24.32 23.72
N ILE A 215 -18.17 24.72 23.53
CA ILE A 215 -17.39 24.33 22.34
C ILE A 215 -17.17 22.82 22.34
N ASN A 216 -16.85 22.25 23.50
CA ASN A 216 -16.66 20.82 23.70
C ASN A 216 -17.95 20.04 23.44
N GLU A 217 -19.08 20.45 24.02
CA GLU A 217 -20.39 19.83 23.77
C GLU A 217 -20.73 19.80 22.27
N ASN A 218 -20.46 20.90 21.55
CA ASN A 218 -20.66 20.96 20.11
C ASN A 218 -19.69 20.05 19.35
N MET A 219 -18.42 20.01 19.77
CA MET A 219 -17.40 19.14 19.16
C MET A 219 -17.74 17.67 19.34
N ASP A 220 -18.21 17.27 20.52
CA ASP A 220 -18.65 15.91 20.80
C ASP A 220 -19.80 15.48 19.89
N GLN A 221 -20.81 16.35 19.71
CA GLN A 221 -21.91 16.08 18.78
C GLN A 221 -21.42 15.94 17.33
N LEU A 222 -20.51 16.82 16.89
CA LEU A 222 -19.94 16.74 15.54
C LEU A 222 -19.12 15.46 15.35
N LEU A 223 -18.33 15.06 16.35
CA LEU A 223 -17.54 13.84 16.33
C LEU A 223 -18.42 12.59 16.31
N GLN A 224 -19.41 12.50 17.18
CA GLN A 224 -20.34 11.35 17.24
C GLN A 224 -21.12 11.18 15.93
N ASN A 225 -21.61 12.28 15.35
CA ASN A 225 -22.30 12.24 14.06
C ASN A 225 -21.36 11.77 12.94
N ALA A 226 -20.14 12.32 12.89
CA ALA A 226 -19.15 11.95 11.87
C ALA A 226 -18.66 10.51 12.03
N GLU A 227 -18.48 10.01 13.26
CA GLU A 227 -18.15 8.62 13.56
C GLU A 227 -19.24 7.67 13.08
N TRP A 228 -20.50 7.94 13.45
CA TRP A 228 -21.63 7.10 13.07
C TRP A 228 -21.78 6.99 11.55
N GLU A 229 -21.72 8.12 10.84
CA GLU A 229 -21.82 8.13 9.38
C GLU A 229 -20.62 7.45 8.70
N LEU A 230 -19.40 7.75 9.14
CA LEU A 230 -18.20 7.13 8.57
C LEU A 230 -18.18 5.62 8.80
N ASN A 231 -18.58 5.15 9.99
CA ASN A 231 -18.69 3.72 10.29
C ASN A 231 -19.79 3.05 9.46
N GLY A 232 -20.87 3.77 9.13
CA GLY A 232 -21.85 3.34 8.14
C GLY A 232 -21.25 3.12 6.76
N LEU A 233 -20.43 4.07 6.29
CA LEU A 233 -19.71 3.97 5.01
C LEU A 233 -18.66 2.85 5.02
N VAL A 234 -17.92 2.67 6.11
CA VAL A 234 -16.98 1.56 6.29
C VAL A 234 -17.72 0.22 6.18
N SER A 235 -18.87 0.08 6.84
CA SER A 235 -19.68 -1.14 6.78
C SER A 235 -20.20 -1.42 5.37
N LEU A 236 -20.67 -0.38 4.66
CA LEU A 236 -21.11 -0.47 3.27
C LEU A 236 -19.96 -0.89 2.34
N PHE A 237 -18.78 -0.30 2.53
CA PHE A 237 -17.59 -0.63 1.77
C PHE A 237 -17.15 -2.07 1.99
N ASN A 238 -17.06 -2.51 3.25
CA ASN A 238 -16.67 -3.88 3.58
C ASN A 238 -17.64 -4.91 2.98
N LYS A 239 -18.95 -4.62 3.01
CA LYS A 239 -19.94 -5.45 2.33
C LYS A 239 -19.74 -5.48 0.81
N PHE A 240 -19.46 -4.33 0.20
CA PHE A 240 -19.17 -4.24 -1.23
C PHE A 240 -17.92 -5.04 -1.63
N ILE A 241 -16.88 -5.06 -0.79
CA ILE A 241 -15.68 -5.89 -1.01
C ILE A 241 -16.03 -7.37 -1.01
N ILE A 242 -16.78 -7.83 0.00
CA ILE A 242 -17.24 -9.23 0.07
C ILE A 242 -18.04 -9.61 -1.19
N ASP A 243 -18.97 -8.74 -1.61
CA ASP A 243 -19.79 -8.97 -2.81
C ASP A 243 -18.91 -9.10 -4.08
N ILE A 244 -17.87 -8.27 -4.22
CA ILE A 244 -16.92 -8.36 -5.35
C ILE A 244 -16.11 -9.66 -5.27
N GLU A 245 -15.56 -10.01 -4.11
CA GLU A 245 -14.74 -11.21 -3.94
C GLU A 245 -15.51 -12.50 -4.27
N GLU A 246 -16.80 -12.53 -3.96
CA GLU A 246 -17.71 -13.63 -4.28
C GLU A 246 -18.10 -13.67 -5.76
N GLN A 247 -18.54 -12.53 -6.33
CA GLN A 247 -19.19 -12.47 -7.64
C GLN A 247 -18.18 -12.39 -8.80
N GLU A 248 -17.13 -11.58 -8.62
CA GLU A 248 -16.18 -11.26 -9.68
C GLU A 248 -14.94 -12.17 -9.63
N GLN A 249 -14.86 -13.04 -8.61
CA GLN A 249 -13.70 -13.91 -8.38
C GLN A 249 -12.42 -13.06 -8.31
N TYR A 250 -12.35 -12.11 -7.39
CA TYR A 250 -11.13 -11.40 -7.01
C TYR A 250 -10.72 -11.78 -5.57
N ASP A 251 -9.42 -11.84 -5.29
CA ASP A 251 -8.86 -11.73 -3.93
C ASP A 251 -8.21 -10.35 -3.84
N ILE A 252 -8.79 -9.45 -3.04
CA ILE A 252 -8.34 -8.05 -2.93
C ILE A 252 -7.32 -7.96 -1.80
N VAL A 253 -6.02 -8.00 -2.12
CA VAL A 253 -4.95 -7.90 -1.10
C VAL A 253 -4.54 -6.44 -0.91
N TYR A 254 -4.75 -5.92 0.30
CA TYR A 254 -4.40 -4.55 0.65
C TYR A 254 -2.91 -4.40 0.97
N ASN A 255 -2.19 -3.68 0.11
CA ASN A 255 -0.79 -3.34 0.37
C ASN A 255 -0.67 -1.95 1.02
N LYS A 256 -0.39 -1.93 2.33
CA LYS A 256 -0.13 -0.72 3.14
C LYS A 256 0.93 0.22 2.57
N TYR A 257 1.90 -0.29 1.81
CA TYR A 257 2.96 0.52 1.20
C TYR A 257 2.51 1.23 -0.09
N LEU A 258 1.61 0.60 -0.85
CA LEU A 258 1.02 1.19 -2.07
C LEU A 258 0.04 2.32 -1.73
N LEU A 259 -0.70 2.19 -0.63
CA LEU A 259 -1.58 3.25 -0.12
C LEU A 259 -0.85 4.57 0.16
N LYS A 260 0.45 4.55 0.47
CA LYS A 260 1.18 5.78 0.78
C LYS A 260 1.24 6.75 -0.40
N SER A 261 1.29 6.26 -1.64
CA SER A 261 1.18 7.13 -2.83
C SER A 261 -0.24 7.67 -3.00
N TYR A 262 -1.27 6.84 -2.81
CA TYR A 262 -2.68 7.26 -2.86
C TYR A 262 -3.09 8.22 -1.73
N LEU A 263 -2.54 8.07 -0.52
CA LEU A 263 -2.73 8.98 0.62
C LEU A 263 -2.11 10.36 0.39
N THR A 264 -1.01 10.43 -0.39
CA THR A 264 -0.41 11.70 -0.80
C THR A 264 -1.30 12.39 -1.83
N VAL A 265 -1.93 11.63 -2.72
CA VAL A 265 -2.80 12.09 -3.82
C VAL A 265 -4.23 12.46 -3.36
N ALA A 266 -4.78 11.78 -2.34
CA ALA A 266 -6.12 12.01 -1.84
C ALA A 266 -6.26 13.33 -1.04
N GLY A 267 -5.17 14.07 -0.82
CA GLY A 267 -5.18 15.24 0.06
C GLY A 267 -3.86 15.96 0.31
N VAL A 268 -2.85 15.83 -0.55
CA VAL A 268 -1.98 16.95 -0.91
C VAL A 268 -2.17 17.18 -2.41
N THR A 269 -3.09 18.10 -2.72
CA THR A 269 -3.31 18.76 -4.02
C THR A 269 -3.48 17.87 -5.26
N GLY A 270 -4.75 17.64 -5.63
CA GLY A 270 -5.21 17.66 -7.02
C GLY A 270 -4.83 16.45 -7.91
N GLU A 271 -5.87 15.84 -8.48
CA GLU A 271 -5.92 14.96 -9.66
C GLU A 271 -4.64 14.22 -10.10
N LEU A 272 -4.72 12.88 -10.10
CA LEU A 272 -3.73 11.99 -10.72
C LEU A 272 -3.50 12.40 -12.19
N SER A 273 -2.24 12.68 -12.54
CA SER A 273 -1.87 12.87 -13.94
C SER A 273 -2.06 11.56 -14.72
N GLU A 274 -2.52 11.63 -15.97
CA GLU A 274 -2.68 10.45 -16.84
C GLU A 274 -1.37 9.66 -17.00
N GLU A 275 -0.22 10.32 -16.90
CA GLU A 275 1.10 9.73 -17.02
C GLU A 275 1.47 8.88 -15.79
N ASP A 276 1.04 9.28 -14.59
CA ASP A 276 1.18 8.49 -13.37
C ASP A 276 0.23 7.30 -13.36
N ILE A 277 -1.00 7.45 -13.89
CA ILE A 277 -1.93 6.34 -14.12
C ILE A 277 -1.32 5.31 -15.09
N MET A 278 -0.63 5.78 -16.13
CA MET A 278 0.01 4.93 -17.15
C MET A 278 1.28 4.23 -16.64
N ASN A 279 2.05 4.86 -15.75
CA ASN A 279 3.22 4.23 -15.12
C ASN A 279 2.83 3.23 -14.02
N ASN A 280 1.72 3.46 -13.31
CA ASN A 280 1.20 2.53 -12.30
C ASN A 280 0.55 1.26 -12.92
N ARG A 281 0.09 1.35 -14.17
CA ARG A 281 -0.58 0.26 -14.92
C ARG A 281 0.29 -0.96 -15.22
N ARG A 282 1.57 -1.01 -14.81
CA ARG A 282 2.43 -2.16 -15.10
C ARG A 282 2.93 -2.97 -13.91
N ASN A 283 2.90 -2.50 -12.66
CA ASN A 283 3.55 -3.27 -11.57
C ASN A 283 3.06 -3.05 -10.12
N SER A 284 1.98 -2.31 -9.83
CA SER A 284 1.83 -1.78 -8.46
C SER A 284 0.40 -1.67 -7.92
N ALA A 285 -0.45 -2.61 -8.32
CA ALA A 285 -1.75 -2.92 -7.73
C ALA A 285 -1.84 -4.44 -7.70
N VAL A 286 -2.03 -5.08 -6.54
CA VAL A 286 -2.21 -6.55 -6.50
C VAL A 286 -3.59 -6.93 -6.03
N ILE A 287 -4.54 -6.66 -6.91
CA ILE A 287 -5.82 -7.36 -6.91
C ILE A 287 -5.60 -8.60 -7.76
N TYR A 288 -5.71 -9.77 -7.12
CA TYR A 288 -5.63 -11.02 -7.84
C TYR A 288 -7.02 -11.33 -8.36
N ALA A 289 -7.20 -11.50 -9.67
CA ALA A 289 -8.32 -12.31 -10.12
C ALA A 289 -8.09 -13.72 -9.55
N LYS A 290 -9.06 -14.30 -8.83
CA LYS A 290 -9.10 -15.73 -8.49
C LYS A 290 -8.90 -16.61 -9.72
N SER A 291 -9.19 -16.09 -10.93
CA SER A 291 -8.95 -16.79 -12.19
C SER A 291 -7.49 -16.73 -12.69
N ILE A 292 -6.64 -15.89 -12.11
CA ILE A 292 -5.20 -16.04 -12.20
C ILE A 292 -4.74 -16.77 -10.93
N ALA A 293 -4.83 -18.09 -11.01
CA ALA A 293 -3.80 -18.98 -10.48
C ALA A 293 -2.42 -18.28 -10.61
N GLY A 294 -1.97 -17.62 -9.55
CA GLY A 294 -0.88 -16.64 -9.70
C GLY A 294 -0.50 -15.85 -8.46
N LEU A 295 -0.81 -16.38 -7.28
CA LEU A 295 0.07 -16.21 -6.14
C LEU A 295 0.77 -17.53 -5.90
N ASP A 296 1.75 -17.78 -6.76
CA ASP A 296 2.84 -18.70 -6.49
C ASP A 296 2.39 -20.04 -5.88
N MET A 297 1.38 -20.65 -6.52
CA MET A 297 0.77 -21.82 -5.96
C MET A 297 1.78 -22.96 -5.91
N ALA A 298 1.81 -23.64 -4.77
CA ALA A 298 2.42 -24.94 -4.55
C ALA A 298 2.47 -25.82 -5.82
N LYS A 299 1.31 -25.98 -6.49
CA LYS A 299 1.16 -26.78 -7.71
C LYS A 299 1.87 -26.18 -8.93
N GLU A 300 1.79 -24.87 -9.15
CA GLU A 300 2.42 -24.17 -10.29
C GLU A 300 3.93 -24.15 -10.18
N ARG A 301 4.47 -24.03 -8.97
CA ARG A 301 5.90 -24.20 -8.72
C ARG A 301 6.35 -25.61 -9.08
N VAL A 302 5.59 -26.64 -8.67
CA VAL A 302 5.88 -28.03 -9.05
C VAL A 302 5.88 -28.19 -10.58
N PHE A 303 4.89 -27.65 -11.28
CA PHE A 303 4.85 -27.67 -12.74
C PHE A 303 5.99 -26.89 -13.40
N SER A 304 6.38 -25.74 -12.83
CA SER A 304 7.49 -24.92 -13.32
C SER A 304 8.84 -25.64 -13.15
N PHE A 305 9.07 -26.26 -11.99
CA PHE A 305 10.24 -27.09 -11.74
C PHE A 305 10.26 -28.31 -12.69
N LEU A 306 9.14 -29.02 -12.83
CA LEU A 306 9.01 -30.13 -13.78
C LEU A 306 9.33 -29.71 -15.22
N THR A 307 8.79 -28.58 -15.66
CA THR A 307 8.99 -28.05 -17.02
C THR A 307 10.44 -27.66 -17.25
N PHE A 308 11.07 -26.96 -16.29
CA PHE A 308 12.48 -26.61 -16.35
C PHE A 308 13.38 -27.84 -16.43
N PHE A 309 13.18 -28.82 -15.54
CA PHE A 309 14.00 -30.03 -15.51
C PHE A 309 13.74 -30.95 -16.71
N MET A 310 12.55 -30.92 -17.30
CA MET A 310 12.26 -31.58 -18.56
C MET A 310 13.07 -30.96 -19.72
N LEU A 311 12.99 -29.63 -19.90
CA LEU A 311 13.72 -28.94 -20.97
C LEU A 311 15.26 -29.01 -20.77
N PHE A 312 15.71 -28.84 -19.54
CA PHE A 312 17.10 -28.97 -19.16
C PHE A 312 17.62 -30.40 -19.38
N GLY A 313 16.84 -31.41 -18.98
CA GLY A 313 17.15 -32.81 -19.20
C GLY A 313 17.27 -33.16 -20.69
N VAL A 314 16.35 -32.64 -21.52
CA VAL A 314 16.40 -32.80 -22.98
C VAL A 314 17.71 -32.19 -23.52
N THR A 315 18.02 -30.96 -23.11
CA THR A 315 19.23 -30.25 -23.56
C THR A 315 20.51 -30.99 -23.18
N VAL A 316 20.64 -31.42 -21.93
CA VAL A 316 21.82 -32.16 -21.45
C VAL A 316 21.93 -33.53 -22.09
N ALA A 317 20.81 -34.24 -22.30
CA ALA A 317 20.80 -35.52 -23.01
C ALA A 317 21.26 -35.36 -24.47
N PHE A 318 20.82 -34.31 -25.17
CA PHE A 318 21.29 -34.00 -26.52
C PHE A 318 22.78 -33.65 -26.56
N LEU A 319 23.26 -32.82 -25.63
CA LEU A 319 24.69 -32.50 -25.52
C LEU A 319 25.53 -33.76 -25.24
N TYR A 320 25.05 -34.65 -24.37
CA TYR A 320 25.70 -35.93 -24.10
C TYR A 320 25.75 -36.79 -25.37
N GLY A 321 24.62 -36.95 -26.07
CA GLY A 321 24.55 -37.71 -27.31
C GLY A 321 25.44 -37.15 -28.42
N PHE A 322 25.61 -35.84 -28.47
CA PHE A 322 26.41 -35.12 -29.45
C PHE A 322 27.92 -35.28 -29.21
N PHE A 323 28.38 -35.09 -27.97
CA PHE A 323 29.82 -35.01 -27.65
C PHE A 323 30.42 -36.30 -27.08
N TYR A 324 29.62 -37.25 -26.61
CA TYR A 324 30.13 -38.51 -26.06
C TYR A 324 30.56 -39.46 -27.17
N LYS A 325 31.87 -39.47 -27.47
CA LYS A 325 32.47 -40.39 -28.43
C LYS A 325 32.45 -41.80 -27.88
N VAL A 326 31.66 -42.68 -28.49
CA VAL A 326 31.77 -44.11 -28.26
C VAL A 326 33.06 -44.58 -28.93
N LYS A 327 34.04 -45.04 -28.15
CA LYS A 327 35.22 -45.73 -28.71
C LYS A 327 34.73 -46.87 -29.61
N LYS A 328 35.25 -46.92 -30.83
CA LYS A 328 34.95 -47.99 -31.79
C LYS A 328 35.35 -49.34 -31.22
#